data_AF-A0A940Y5J2-F1
#
_entry.id   AF-A0A940Y5J2-F1
#
_cell.length_a   1.000
_cell.length_b   1.000
_cell.length_c   1.000
_cell.angle_alpha   90.00
_cell.angle_beta   90.00
_cell.angle_gamma   90.00
#
_symmetry.space_group_name_H-M   'P 1'
#
loop_
_entity.id
_entity.type
_entity.pdbx_description
1 polymer ?
#
loop_
_entity_poly.entity_id
_entity_poly.type
_entity_poly.pdbx_seq_one_letter_code
_entity_poly.pdbx_strand_id
1 'polypeptide(L)'
;MAAITSQTFHPAPTLGMPRGARIAATAFLALLSGISRHLAHQVTAPRRRSRSDEAAEVREMARHWEHSDPGFAADLYAAAARHEGLDD
;
A
#
# COMPACT_ATOMS: atom_id res chain seq x y z
N MET A 1 68.22 -33.05 19.50
CA MET A 1 67.48 -32.92 18.22
C MET A 1 66.05 -32.53 18.56
N ALA A 2 65.61 -31.33 18.19
CA ALA A 2 64.24 -30.87 18.47
C ALA A 2 63.32 -31.35 17.34
N ALA A 3 62.31 -32.16 17.68
CA ALA A 3 61.28 -32.60 16.74
C ALA A 3 60.22 -31.51 16.63
N ILE A 4 60.03 -30.95 15.43
CA ILE A 4 58.97 -29.99 15.15
C ILE A 4 57.72 -30.77 14.76
N THR A 5 56.73 -30.82 15.65
CA THR A 5 55.43 -31.41 15.36
C THR A 5 54.64 -30.46 14.45
N SER A 6 54.53 -30.84 13.18
CA SER A 6 53.67 -30.17 12.21
C SER A 6 52.22 -30.61 12.42
N GLN A 7 51.35 -29.69 12.84
CA GLN A 7 49.90 -29.90 12.91
C GLN A 7 49.23 -29.24 11.71
N THR A 8 48.52 -30.03 10.91
CA THR A 8 47.74 -29.53 9.77
C THR A 8 46.32 -29.17 10.20
N PHE A 9 45.90 -27.93 9.94
CA PHE A 9 44.52 -27.50 10.14
C PHE A 9 43.68 -27.76 8.89
N HIS A 10 42.55 -28.44 9.04
CA HIS A 10 41.60 -28.62 7.96
C HIS A 10 40.69 -27.39 7.85
N PRO A 11 40.42 -26.87 6.63
CA PRO A 11 39.48 -25.78 6.44
C PRO A 11 38.08 -26.20 6.87
N ALA A 12 37.39 -25.31 7.57
CA ALA A 12 36.00 -25.54 7.97
C ALA A 12 35.10 -25.63 6.72
N PRO A 13 34.12 -26.55 6.68
CA PRO A 13 33.22 -26.67 5.55
C PRO A 13 32.40 -25.39 5.40
N THR A 14 32.40 -24.81 4.21
CA THR A 14 31.54 -23.66 3.89
C THR A 14 30.10 -24.13 3.78
N LEU A 15 29.23 -23.65 4.67
CA LEU A 15 27.78 -23.87 4.57
C LEU A 15 27.23 -23.01 3.42
N GLY A 16 27.17 -23.60 2.23
CA GLY A 16 26.57 -22.98 1.05
C GLY A 16 25.05 -23.08 1.07
N MET A 17 24.37 -22.02 0.60
CA MET A 17 22.92 -22.04 0.47
C MET A 17 22.48 -23.13 -0.51
N PRO A 18 21.60 -24.08 -0.11
CA PRO A 18 21.18 -25.15 -0.99
C PRO A 18 20.35 -24.59 -2.16
N ARG A 19 20.56 -25.16 -3.36
CA ARG A 19 19.91 -24.69 -4.60
C ARG A 19 18.38 -24.64 -4.49
N GLY A 20 17.77 -25.60 -3.80
CA GLY A 20 16.33 -25.64 -3.56
C GLY A 20 15.82 -24.44 -2.74
N ALA A 21 16.54 -24.03 -1.70
CA ALA A 21 16.18 -22.85 -0.90
C ALA A 21 16.24 -21.57 -1.74
N ARG A 22 17.21 -21.48 -2.66
CA ARG A 22 17.30 -20.35 -3.59
C ARG A 22 16.09 -20.28 -4.52
N ILE A 23 15.68 -21.41 -5.11
CA ILE A 23 14.50 -21.47 -6.00
C ILE A 23 13.23 -21.12 -5.21
N ALA A 24 13.05 -21.69 -4.02
CA ALA A 24 11.90 -21.41 -3.17
C ALA A 24 11.82 -19.93 -2.78
N ALA A 25 12.94 -19.32 -2.39
CA ALA A 25 13.01 -17.89 -2.08
C ALA A 25 12.62 -17.02 -3.29
N THR A 26 13.13 -17.35 -4.49
CA THR A 26 12.78 -16.61 -5.70
C THR A 26 11.30 -16.74 -6.06
N ALA A 27 10.72 -17.94 -5.95
CA ALA A 27 9.31 -18.17 -6.24
C ALA A 27 8.40 -17.45 -5.24
N PHE A 28 8.74 -17.50 -3.96
CA PHE A 28 8.01 -16.80 -2.90
C PHE A 28 8.02 -15.28 -3.10
N LEU A 29 9.19 -14.70 -3.38
CA LEU A 29 9.30 -13.26 -3.62
C LEU A 29 8.57 -12.84 -4.90
N ALA A 30 8.63 -13.64 -5.96
CA ALA A 30 7.88 -13.38 -7.19
C ALA A 30 6.37 -13.37 -6.92
N LEU A 31 5.86 -14.38 -6.20
CA LEU A 31 4.45 -14.47 -5.82
C LEU A 31 4.01 -13.26 -4.98
N LEU A 32 4.79 -12.94 -3.94
CA LEU A 32 4.50 -11.80 -3.06
C LEU A 32 4.48 -10.48 -3.83
N SER A 33 5.42 -10.29 -4.77
CA SER A 33 5.48 -9.11 -5.62
C SER A 33 4.30 -9.01 -6.60
N GLY A 34 3.79 -10.15 -7.08
CA GLY A 34 2.60 -10.20 -7.93
C GLY A 34 1.34 -9.81 -7.16
N ILE A 35 1.18 -10.37 -5.95
CA ILE A 35 0.06 -10.06 -5.05
C ILE A 35 0.08 -8.58 -4.66
N SER A 36 1.23 -8.05 -4.26
CA SER A 36 1.33 -6.66 -3.82
C SER A 36 1.03 -5.67 -4.96
N ARG A 37 1.48 -5.94 -6.19
CA ARG A 37 1.12 -5.13 -7.36
C ARG A 37 -0.36 -5.19 -7.67
N HIS A 38 -0.98 -6.37 -7.58
CA HIS A 38 -2.40 -6.51 -7.82
C HIS A 38 -3.23 -5.73 -6.80
N LEU A 39 -2.90 -5.83 -5.51
CA LEU A 39 -3.59 -5.07 -4.46
C LEU A 39 -3.35 -3.58 -4.60
N ALA A 40 -2.12 -3.15 -4.91
CA ALA A 40 -1.80 -1.75 -5.17
C ALA A 40 -2.59 -1.19 -6.37
N HIS A 41 -2.81 -1.99 -7.42
CA HIS A 41 -3.66 -1.59 -8.55
C HIS A 41 -5.13 -1.42 -8.17
N GLN A 42 -5.66 -2.22 -7.23
CA GLN A 42 -7.03 -2.05 -6.75
C GLN A 42 -7.19 -0.79 -5.90
N VAL A 43 -6.17 -0.41 -5.14
CA VAL A 43 -6.17 0.81 -4.32
C VAL A 43 -5.91 2.08 -5.16
N THR A 44 -5.10 1.96 -6.22
CA THR A 44 -4.66 3.11 -7.04
C THR A 44 -5.54 3.35 -8.26
N ALA A 45 -6.40 2.40 -8.66
CA ALA A 45 -7.41 2.71 -9.66
C ALA A 45 -8.23 3.88 -9.10
N PRO A 46 -8.20 5.08 -9.71
CA PRO A 46 -9.11 6.13 -9.34
C PRO A 46 -10.47 5.60 -9.74
N ARG A 47 -11.15 4.94 -8.79
CA ARG A 47 -12.55 4.62 -8.89
C ARG A 47 -13.15 5.99 -9.16
N ARG A 48 -13.59 6.25 -10.40
CA ARG A 48 -14.28 7.47 -10.77
C ARG A 48 -15.45 7.55 -9.79
N ARG A 49 -15.26 8.32 -8.72
CA ARG A 49 -16.30 8.53 -7.73
C ARG A 49 -17.43 9.18 -8.50
N SER A 50 -18.64 8.69 -8.27
CA SER A 50 -19.79 9.36 -8.86
C SER A 50 -19.80 10.79 -8.32
N ARG A 51 -20.23 11.77 -9.11
CA ARG A 51 -20.43 13.13 -8.60
C ARG A 51 -21.41 13.14 -7.42
N SER A 52 -22.34 12.17 -7.37
CA SER A 52 -23.20 11.92 -6.20
C SER A 52 -22.41 11.53 -4.94
N ASP A 53 -21.35 10.74 -5.07
CA ASP A 53 -20.49 10.32 -3.96
C ASP A 53 -19.68 11.52 -3.46
N GLU A 54 -19.14 12.33 -4.38
CA GLU A 54 -18.42 13.57 -4.05
C GLU A 54 -19.34 14.59 -3.38
N ALA A 55 -20.56 14.78 -3.89
CA ALA A 55 -21.57 15.65 -3.27
C ALA A 55 -21.97 15.16 -1.86
N ALA A 56 -22.04 13.83 -1.65
CA ALA A 56 -22.30 13.26 -0.33
C ALA A 56 -21.19 13.55 0.68
N GLU A 57 -19.92 13.46 0.27
CA GLU A 57 -18.76 13.83 1.11
C GLU A 57 -18.78 15.32 1.49
N VAL A 58 -19.15 16.21 0.56
CA VAL A 58 -19.29 17.65 0.87
C VAL A 58 -20.42 17.92 1.86
N ARG A 59 -21.55 17.19 1.77
CA ARG A 59 -22.65 17.27 2.75
C ARG A 59 -22.23 16.75 4.13
N GLU A 60 -21.40 15.71 4.19
CA GLU A 60 -20.82 15.25 5.45
C GLU A 60 -19.90 16.32 6.06
N MET A 61 -19.06 16.95 5.25
CA MET A 61 -18.24 18.07 5.70
C MET A 61 -19.09 19.21 6.25
N ALA A 62 -20.19 19.59 5.57
CA ALA A 62 -21.10 20.63 6.04
C ALA A 62 -21.66 20.36 7.45
N ARG A 63 -22.00 19.11 7.77
CA ARG A 63 -22.49 18.70 9.10
C ARG A 63 -21.48 18.96 10.23
N HIS A 64 -20.18 18.89 9.94
CA HIS A 64 -19.16 19.23 10.95
C HIS A 64 -19.12 20.72 11.28
N TRP A 65 -19.46 21.58 10.31
CA TRP A 65 -19.43 23.03 10.47
C TRP A 65 -20.76 23.61 10.96
N GLU A 66 -21.86 22.86 10.88
CA GLU A 66 -23.21 23.32 11.20
C GLU A 66 -23.34 23.99 12.59
N HIS A 67 -22.59 23.50 13.58
CA HIS A 67 -22.59 24.10 14.93
C HIS A 67 -21.63 25.29 15.10
N SER A 68 -20.52 25.31 14.36
CA SER A 68 -19.44 26.29 14.55
C SER A 68 -19.56 27.48 13.59
N ASP A 69 -19.97 27.22 12.35
CA ASP A 69 -20.20 28.18 11.28
C ASP A 69 -21.35 27.71 10.37
N PRO A 70 -22.60 28.07 10.69
CA PRO A 70 -23.76 27.68 9.90
C PRO A 70 -23.79 28.34 8.51
N GLY A 71 -23.13 29.49 8.33
CA GLY A 71 -23.05 30.16 7.04
C GLY A 71 -22.17 29.36 6.08
N PHE A 72 -21.00 28.94 6.54
CA PHE A 72 -20.12 28.07 5.79
C PHE A 72 -20.76 26.71 5.48
N ALA A 73 -21.48 26.12 6.44
CA ALA A 73 -22.22 24.88 6.19
C ALA A 73 -23.29 25.04 5.09
N ALA A 74 -24.03 26.16 5.08
CA ALA A 74 -25.01 26.46 4.03
C ALA A 74 -24.37 26.59 2.65
N ASP A 75 -23.21 27.23 2.56
CA ASP A 75 -22.44 27.34 1.31
C ASP A 75 -21.98 25.98 0.79
N LEU A 76 -21.54 25.08 1.69
CA LEU A 76 -21.17 23.71 1.35
C LEU A 76 -22.37 22.90 0.85
N TYR A 77 -23.54 23.02 1.50
CA TYR A 77 -24.77 22.38 1.01
C TYR A 77 -25.17 22.89 -0.37
N ALA A 78 -25.08 24.21 -0.61
CA ALA A 78 -25.38 24.80 -1.90
C ALA A 78 -24.37 24.38 -2.99
N ALA A 79 -23.09 24.23 -2.62
CA ALA A 79 -22.06 23.71 -3.53
C ALA A 79 -22.33 22.24 -3.89
N ALA A 80 -22.68 21.39 -2.93
CA ALA A 80 -23.03 19.99 -3.17
C ALA A 80 -24.24 19.85 -4.09
N ALA A 81 -25.30 20.64 -3.86
CA ALA A 81 -26.50 20.62 -4.71
C ALA A 81 -26.21 21.05 -6.15
N ARG A 82 -25.36 22.07 -6.34
CA ARG A 82 -24.91 22.49 -7.68
C ARG A 82 -24.04 21.44 -8.36
N HIS A 83 -23.16 20.77 -7.62
CA HIS A 83 -22.28 19.72 -8.14
C HIS A 83 -23.07 18.51 -8.65
N GLU A 84 -24.16 18.17 -7.96
CA GLU A 84 -25.07 17.07 -8.33
C GLU A 84 -25.95 17.43 -9.55
N GLY A 85 -26.39 18.69 -9.68
CA GLY A 85 -27.22 19.14 -10.80
C GLY A 85 -26.48 19.42 -12.12
N LEU A 86 -25.16 19.20 -12.20
CA LEU A 86 -24.37 19.36 -13.43
C LEU A 86 -24.32 18.08 -14.29
N ASP A 87 -25.09 17.05 -13.94
CA ASP A 87 -25.17 15.75 -14.63
C ASP A 87 -26.41 15.59 -15.55
N ASP A 88 -27.27 16.61 -15.65
CA ASP A 88 -28.41 16.65 -16.60
C ASP A 88 -28.08 17.39 -17.91
#